data_AF-A0A7W8S3B5-F1
#
_entry.id   AF-A0A7W8S3B5-F1
#
_cell.length_a   1.000
_cell.length_b   1.000
_cell.length_c   1.000
_cell.angle_alpha   90.00
_cell.angle_beta   90.00
_cell.angle_gamma   90.00
#
_symmetry.space_group_name_H-M   'P 1'
#
loop_
_entity.id
_entity.type
_entity.pdbx_description
1 polymer ?
#
loop_
_entity_poly.entity_id
_entity_poly.type
_entity_poly.pdbx_seq_one_letter_code
_entity_poly.pdbx_strand_id
1 'polypeptide(L)'
;MFPPRTQGELIRWARGKSTQAEFAAVHGVAKSSLSRYEAEKLGAPTRLLNDCLSQLAEFLMANSSSADGIKGALDNARKTVTLLEGLARIDD
;
A
#
# COMPACT_ATOMS: atom_id res chain seq x y z
N MET A 1 1.14 -2.12 -6.15
CA MET A 1 -0.25 -1.69 -5.91
C MET A 1 -0.23 -0.20 -5.66
N PHE A 2 -1.09 0.57 -6.34
CA PHE A 2 -1.19 2.01 -6.08
C PHE A 2 -1.99 2.26 -4.80
N PRO A 3 -1.67 3.32 -4.03
CA PRO A 3 -2.41 3.65 -2.83
C PRO A 3 -3.88 3.96 -3.18
N PRO A 4 -4.84 3.58 -2.32
CA PRO A 4 -6.25 3.87 -2.55
C PRO A 4 -6.48 5.39 -2.64
N ARG A 5 -7.27 5.81 -3.62
CA ARG A 5 -7.56 7.22 -3.93
C ARG A 5 -8.96 7.66 -3.51
N THR A 6 -9.82 6.72 -3.15
CA THR A 6 -11.19 6.99 -2.69
C THR A 6 -11.47 6.25 -1.38
N GLN A 7 -12.51 6.65 -0.63
CA GLN A 7 -12.88 5.96 0.61
C GLN A 7 -13.26 4.49 0.35
N GLY A 8 -13.95 4.19 -0.74
CA GLY A 8 -14.38 2.85 -1.09
C GLY A 8 -13.20 1.98 -1.51
N GLU A 9 -12.20 2.55 -2.20
CA GLU A 9 -10.92 1.88 -2.42
C GLU A 9 -10.19 1.60 -1.12
N LEU A 10 -10.13 2.57 -0.20
CA LEU A 10 -9.48 2.41 1.10
C LEU A 10 -10.15 1.34 1.96
N ILE A 11 -11.48 1.32 2.02
CA ILE A 11 -12.25 0.33 2.78
C ILE A 11 -12.07 -1.07 2.17
N ARG A 12 -12.14 -1.21 0.84
CA ARG A 12 -11.89 -2.50 0.17
C ARG A 12 -10.46 -2.98 0.39
N TRP A 13 -9.51 -2.07 0.37
CA TRP A 13 -8.11 -2.36 0.65
C TRP A 13 -7.93 -2.90 2.08
N ALA A 14 -8.45 -2.17 3.09
CA ALA A 14 -8.35 -2.55 4.50
C ALA A 14 -9.07 -3.86 4.79
N ARG A 15 -10.22 -4.10 4.14
CA ARG A 15 -10.96 -5.35 4.25
C ARG A 15 -10.20 -6.55 3.70
N GLY A 16 -9.37 -6.36 2.67
CA GLY A 16 -8.61 -7.42 2.03
C GLY A 16 -9.51 -8.58 1.59
N LYS A 17 -9.31 -9.77 2.17
CA LYS A 17 -10.07 -10.99 1.85
C LYS A 17 -11.33 -11.19 2.70
N SER A 18 -11.52 -10.41 3.77
CA SER A 18 -12.69 -10.53 4.64
C SER A 18 -13.97 -10.19 3.87
N THR A 19 -15.07 -10.84 4.25
CA THR A 19 -16.37 -10.51 3.68
C THR A 19 -16.85 -9.14 4.20
N GLN A 20 -17.77 -8.51 3.49
CA GLN A 20 -18.39 -7.26 3.97
C GLN A 20 -19.09 -7.46 5.33
N ALA A 21 -19.66 -8.65 5.59
CA ALA A 21 -20.35 -8.92 6.84
C ALA A 21 -19.37 -9.01 8.01
N GLU A 22 -18.26 -9.73 7.84
CA GLU A 22 -17.19 -9.86 8.84
C GLU A 22 -16.58 -8.49 9.18
N PHE A 23 -16.19 -7.74 8.14
CA PHE A 23 -15.58 -6.44 8.32
C PHE A 23 -16.54 -5.45 8.99
N ALA A 24 -17.81 -5.46 8.59
CA ALA A 24 -18.84 -4.63 9.20
C ALA A 24 -19.02 -4.96 10.69
N ALA A 25 -19.02 -6.23 11.06
CA ALA A 25 -19.13 -6.67 12.45
C ALA A 25 -17.94 -6.21 13.32
N VAL A 26 -16.71 -6.33 12.81
CA VAL A 26 -15.49 -5.88 13.50
C VAL A 26 -15.52 -4.37 13.79
N HIS A 27 -15.98 -3.58 12.82
CA HIS A 27 -16.00 -2.12 12.96
C HIS A 27 -17.30 -1.56 13.57
N GLY A 28 -18.27 -2.42 13.90
CA GLY A 28 -19.55 -2.03 14.49
C GLY A 28 -20.46 -1.24 13.54
N VAL A 29 -20.41 -1.54 12.24
CA VAL A 29 -21.28 -0.92 11.23
C VAL A 29 -22.22 -1.95 10.60
N ALA A 30 -23.32 -1.51 10.00
CA ALA A 30 -24.21 -2.41 9.27
C ALA A 30 -23.60 -2.80 7.91
N LYS A 31 -23.74 -4.06 7.49
CA LYS A 31 -23.27 -4.55 6.19
C LYS A 31 -23.87 -3.77 5.01
N SER A 32 -25.13 -3.35 5.11
CA SER A 32 -25.80 -2.52 4.10
C SER A 32 -25.15 -1.14 3.97
N SER A 33 -24.80 -0.51 5.09
CA SER A 33 -24.07 0.75 5.13
C SER A 33 -22.66 0.58 4.55
N LEU A 34 -21.94 -0.47 4.93
CA LEU A 34 -20.61 -0.78 4.39
C LEU A 34 -20.64 -0.92 2.87
N SER A 35 -21.63 -1.64 2.32
CA SER A 35 -21.79 -1.77 0.88
C SER A 35 -22.01 -0.43 0.18
N ARG A 36 -22.64 0.55 0.83
CA ARG A 36 -22.83 1.90 0.28
C ARG A 36 -21.58 2.76 0.40
N TYR A 37 -20.80 2.59 1.46
CA TYR A 37 -19.49 3.22 1.63
C TYR A 37 -18.53 2.76 0.54
N GLU A 38 -18.42 1.45 0.33
CA GLU A 38 -17.55 0.88 -0.72
C GLU A 38 -17.98 1.31 -2.13
N ALA A 39 -19.27 1.52 -2.35
CA ALA A 39 -19.82 1.97 -3.63
C ALA A 39 -19.82 3.50 -3.81
N GLU A 40 -19.24 4.27 -2.88
CA GLU A 40 -19.24 5.75 -2.91
C GLU A 40 -20.64 6.39 -2.91
N LYS A 41 -21.66 5.63 -2.48
CA LYS A 41 -23.07 6.08 -2.41
C LYS A 41 -23.44 6.69 -1.06
N LEU A 42 -22.53 6.61 -0.10
CA LEU A 42 -22.67 7.15 1.25
C LEU A 42 -21.27 7.42 1.83
N GLY A 43 -21.12 8.51 2.58
CA GLY A 43 -19.88 8.76 3.33
C GLY A 43 -19.75 7.80 4.50
N ALA A 44 -18.59 7.16 4.64
CA ALA A 44 -18.27 6.34 5.80
C ALA A 44 -18.09 7.20 7.07
N PRO A 45 -18.39 6.66 8.27
CA PRO A 45 -18.05 7.32 9.52
C PRO A 45 -16.55 7.58 9.61
N THR A 46 -16.15 8.77 10.07
CA THR A 46 -14.73 9.16 10.18
C THR A 46 -13.91 8.16 10.98
N ARG A 47 -14.47 7.57 12.04
CA ARG A 47 -13.80 6.51 12.83
C ARG A 47 -13.36 5.34 11.95
N LEU A 48 -14.25 4.85 11.07
CA LEU A 48 -13.93 3.75 10.17
C LEU A 48 -12.82 4.14 9.19
N LEU A 49 -12.87 5.36 8.63
CA LEU A 49 -11.84 5.84 7.71
C LEU A 49 -10.48 5.97 8.40
N ASN A 50 -10.44 6.49 9.62
CA ASN A 50 -9.21 6.62 10.39
C ASN A 50 -8.61 5.26 10.74
N ASP A 51 -9.43 4.26 11.08
CA ASP A 51 -8.97 2.89 11.32
C ASP A 51 -8.35 2.30 10.03
N CYS A 52 -9.02 2.43 8.88
CA CYS A 52 -8.50 1.97 7.60
C CYS A 52 -7.21 2.69 7.17
N LEU A 53 -7.13 4.01 7.40
CA LEU A 53 -5.92 4.80 7.12
C LEU A 53 -4.75 4.37 8.01
N SER A 54 -5.01 4.04 9.27
CA SER A 54 -3.97 3.57 10.20
C SER A 54 -3.38 2.24 9.72
N GLN A 55 -4.22 1.30 9.30
CA GLN A 55 -3.76 0.04 8.69
C GLN A 55 -2.91 0.28 7.43
N LEU A 56 -3.30 1.23 6.58
CA LEU A 56 -2.53 1.59 5.39
C LEU A 56 -1.18 2.19 5.75
N ALA A 57 -1.14 3.10 6.72
CA ALA A 57 0.09 3.70 7.19
C ALA A 57 1.05 2.64 7.77
N GLU A 58 0.54 1.74 8.61
CA GLU A 58 1.31 0.62 9.17
C GLU A 58 1.87 -0.29 8.06
N PHE A 59 1.04 -0.63 7.07
CA PHE A 59 1.48 -1.42 5.92
C PHE A 59 2.60 -0.72 5.13
N LEU A 60 2.47 0.58 4.87
CA LEU A 60 3.48 1.36 4.14
C LEU A 60 4.77 1.48 4.94
N MET A 61 4.68 1.71 6.25
CA MET A 61 5.85 1.76 7.12
C MET A 61 6.58 0.42 7.17
N ALA A 62 5.84 -0.70 7.31
CA ALA A 62 6.44 -2.03 7.32
C ALA A 62 7.13 -2.38 5.97
N ASN A 63 6.54 -1.97 4.85
CA ASN A 63 7.06 -2.25 3.51
C ASN A 63 8.03 -1.19 2.95
N SER A 64 8.27 -0.10 3.66
CA SER A 64 9.22 0.95 3.27
C SER A 64 10.66 0.42 3.13
N SER A 65 11.02 -0.56 3.97
CA SER A 65 12.31 -1.25 3.97
C SER A 65 12.64 -1.96 2.64
N SER A 66 11.62 -2.42 1.90
CA SER A 66 11.79 -3.07 0.60
C SER A 66 12.21 -2.09 -0.50
N ALA A 67 11.74 -0.83 -0.44
CA ALA A 67 12.13 0.20 -1.40
C ALA A 67 13.58 0.67 -1.19
N ASP A 68 14.00 0.77 0.07
CA ASP A 68 15.39 1.08 0.42
C ASP A 68 16.36 -0.05 0.02
N GLY A 69 15.94 -1.32 0.17
CA GLY A 69 16.69 -2.47 -0.32
C GLY A 69 16.89 -2.48 -1.84
N ILE A 70 15.84 -2.16 -2.61
CA ILE A 70 15.93 -2.07 -4.09
C ILE A 70 16.82 -0.91 -4.52
N LYS A 71 16.75 0.24 -3.83
CA LYS A 71 17.63 1.38 -4.10
C LYS A 71 19.10 1.04 -3.84
N GLY A 72 19.39 0.35 -2.74
CA GLY A 72 20.74 -0.14 -2.44
C GLY A 72 21.25 -1.15 -3.47
N ALA A 73 20.40 -2.06 -3.94
CA ALA A 73 20.75 -3.00 -5.01
C ALA A 73 21.07 -2.28 -6.33
N LEU A 74 20.28 -1.25 -6.68
CA LEU A 74 20.52 -0.44 -7.87
C LEU A 74 21.83 0.36 -7.79
N ASP A 75 22.15 0.95 -6.64
CA ASP A 75 23.41 1.66 -6.44
C ASP A 75 24.62 0.74 -6.56
N ASN A 76 24.53 -0.49 -6.03
CA ASN A 76 25.56 -1.50 -6.20
C ASN A 76 25.73 -1.94 -7.67
N ALA A 77 24.62 -2.11 -8.39
CA ALA A 77 24.66 -2.42 -9.82
C ALA A 77 25.34 -1.30 -10.61
N ARG A 78 25.00 -0.02 -10.33
CA ARG A 78 25.65 1.14 -10.96
C ARG A 78 27.15 1.17 -10.70
N LYS A 79 27.60 0.99 -9.46
CA LYS A 79 29.04 0.95 -9.12
C LYS A 79 29.78 -0.17 -9.85
N THR A 80 29.16 -1.34 -9.95
CA THR A 80 29.73 -2.50 -10.65
C THR A 80 29.88 -2.20 -12.13
N VAL A 81 28.87 -1.62 -12.77
CA VAL A 81 28.92 -1.22 -14.18
C VAL A 81 30.02 -0.18 -14.42
N THR A 82 30.12 0.86 -13.58
CA THR A 82 31.18 1.87 -13.71
C THR A 82 32.59 1.27 -13.60
N LEU A 83 32.79 0.27 -12.73
CA LEU A 83 34.06 -0.44 -12.66
C LEU A 83 34.38 -1.21 -13.95
N LEU A 84 33.39 -1.93 -14.49
CA LEU A 84 33.54 -2.69 -15.74
C LEU A 84 33.81 -1.77 -16.93
N GLU A 85 33.09 -0.64 -17.02
CA GLU A 85 33.34 0.39 -18.05
C GLU A 85 34.73 1.02 -17.92
N GLY A 86 35.22 1.21 -16.69
CA GLY A 86 36.57 1.68 -16.42
C GLY A 86 37.64 0.69 -16.90
N LEU A 87 37.45 -0.60 -16.63
CA LEU A 87 38.33 -1.66 -17.11
C LEU A 87 38.34 -1.75 -18.64
N ALA A 88 37.17 -1.69 -19.28
CA ALA A 88 37.06 -1.73 -20.73
C ALA A 88 37.81 -0.58 -21.45
N ARG A 89 38.01 0.57 -20.77
CA ARG A 89 38.77 1.70 -21.31
C ARG A 89 40.28 1.60 -21.11
N ILE A 90 40.76 0.66 -20.30
CA ILE A 90 42.19 0.44 -20.06
C ILE A 90 42.79 -0.53 -21.09
N ASP A 91 41.94 -1.31 -21.76
CA ASP A 91 42.32 -2.30 -22.79
C ASP A 91 42.30 -1.73 -24.24
N ASP A 92 42.07 -0.41 -24.42
CA ASP A 92 42.21 0.35 -25.68
C ASP A 92 43.51 1.19 -25.68
#